data_AF-A0A7S3U6Q6-F1
#
_entry.id   AF-A0A7S3U6Q6-F1
#
_cell.length_a   1.000
_cell.length_b   1.000
_cell.length_c   1.000
_cell.angle_alpha   90.00
_cell.angle_beta   90.00
_cell.angle_gamma   90.00
#
_symmetry.space_group_name_H-M   'P 1'
#
loop_
_entity.id
_entity.type
_entity.pdbx_description
1 polymer ?
#
loop_
_entity_poly.entity_id
_entity_poly.type
_entity_poly.pdbx_seq_one_letter_code
_entity_poly.pdbx_strand_id
1 'polypeptide(L)'
;GQGPQGAEVGKAAGGLIIDCKYGNELPKPPVPKLLKALPTVERLCQYQPTSLELDHRPFLLSEQELLSRVEFVDPDAYGAPPGGSMPPPPPPQDAVLLKDDDVSTVAKEAEAKRRRLTEK
;
A
#
# COMPACT_ATOMS: atom_id res chain seq x y z
N GLY A 1 -47.15 -26.76 -81.16
CA GLY A 1 -48.45 -26.07 -81.02
C GLY A 1 -48.31 -24.68 -81.61
N GLN A 2 -49.34 -24.27 -82.35
CA GLN A 2 -49.48 -22.99 -83.07
C GLN A 2 -49.34 -21.75 -82.16
N GLY A 3 -49.05 -20.59 -82.77
CA GLY A 3 -48.76 -19.30 -82.12
C GLY A 3 -49.91 -18.66 -81.31
N PRO A 4 -49.87 -17.32 -81.10
CA PRO A 4 -50.17 -16.41 -82.20
C PRO A 4 -49.24 -15.20 -82.35
N GLN A 5 -49.34 -14.60 -83.53
CA GLN A 5 -48.71 -13.36 -83.96
C GLN A 5 -49.52 -12.14 -83.53
N GLY A 6 -48.84 -10.99 -83.47
CA GLY A 6 -49.40 -9.73 -83.94
C GLY A 6 -49.56 -8.63 -82.89
N ALA A 7 -48.69 -7.62 -82.97
CA ALA A 7 -49.10 -6.23 -83.27
C ALA A 7 -47.86 -5.33 -83.29
N GLU A 8 -47.39 -4.96 -84.48
CA GLU A 8 -46.68 -3.69 -84.66
C GLU A 8 -47.70 -2.65 -85.15
N VAL A 9 -47.60 -1.41 -84.65
CA VAL A 9 -47.55 -0.14 -85.41
C VAL A 9 -47.68 1.02 -84.41
N GLY A 10 -46.75 1.97 -84.47
CA GLY A 10 -46.92 3.30 -83.88
C GLY A 10 -45.61 4.03 -83.56
N LYS A 11 -45.08 4.77 -84.53
CA LYS A 11 -43.90 5.63 -84.38
C LYS A 11 -44.24 6.87 -83.55
N ALA A 12 -43.76 6.95 -82.31
CA ALA A 12 -43.57 8.18 -81.54
C ALA A 12 -42.11 8.23 -81.06
N ALA A 13 -41.44 9.34 -81.33
CA ALA A 13 -40.02 9.54 -81.08
C ALA A 13 -39.68 9.46 -79.58
N GLY A 14 -38.66 8.66 -79.24
CA GLY A 14 -37.96 8.69 -77.96
C GLY A 14 -38.62 7.89 -76.83
N GLY A 15 -38.89 6.59 -77.03
CA GLY A 15 -39.25 5.71 -75.91
C GLY A 15 -38.11 5.62 -74.89
N LEU A 16 -38.43 5.85 -73.61
CA LEU A 16 -37.44 5.79 -72.53
C LEU A 16 -36.88 4.36 -72.45
N ILE A 17 -35.59 4.20 -72.73
CA ILE A 17 -34.88 2.94 -72.55
C ILE A 17 -34.54 2.84 -71.06
N ILE A 18 -35.25 1.99 -70.32
CA ILE A 18 -35.03 1.75 -68.89
C ILE A 18 -34.42 0.37 -68.71
N ASP A 19 -33.20 0.33 -68.16
CA ASP A 19 -32.51 -0.91 -67.79
C ASP A 19 -32.98 -1.35 -66.39
N CYS A 20 -33.98 -2.22 -66.34
CA CYS A 20 -34.57 -2.70 -65.09
C CYS A 20 -33.65 -3.72 -64.40
N LYS A 21 -32.91 -3.27 -63.37
CA LYS A 21 -32.09 -4.13 -62.51
C LYS A 21 -32.61 -4.09 -61.08
N TYR A 22 -32.84 -5.26 -60.48
CA TYR A 22 -33.22 -5.38 -59.08
C TYR A 22 -31.96 -5.31 -58.20
N GLY A 23 -31.89 -4.28 -57.37
CA GLY A 23 -30.82 -4.12 -56.38
C GLY A 23 -31.23 -4.67 -55.01
N ASN A 24 -30.30 -5.35 -54.34
CA ASN A 24 -30.42 -5.76 -52.94
C ASN A 24 -29.19 -5.27 -52.15
N GLU A 25 -28.92 -3.97 -52.25
CA GLU A 25 -27.77 -3.36 -51.55
C GLU A 25 -28.04 -3.34 -50.05
N LEU A 26 -27.10 -3.89 -49.28
CA LEU A 26 -27.20 -3.94 -47.83
C LEU A 26 -26.75 -2.61 -47.20
N PRO A 27 -27.40 -2.16 -46.12
CA PRO A 27 -26.95 -0.97 -45.41
C PRO A 27 -25.58 -1.19 -44.78
N LYS A 28 -24.80 -0.11 -44.67
CA LYS A 28 -23.51 -0.15 -43.99
C LYS A 28 -23.71 -0.55 -42.52
N PRO A 29 -22.85 -1.41 -41.96
CA PRO A 29 -22.99 -1.87 -40.59
C PRO A 29 -22.84 -0.69 -39.62
N PRO A 30 -23.73 -0.55 -38.62
CA PRO A 30 -23.59 0.49 -37.61
C PRO A 30 -22.41 0.17 -36.70
N VAL A 31 -21.53 1.14 -36.47
CA VAL A 31 -20.40 1.01 -35.52
C VAL A 31 -20.68 1.90 -34.32
N PRO A 32 -21.25 1.37 -33.22
CA PRO A 32 -21.44 2.14 -32.01
C PRO A 32 -20.09 2.44 -31.35
N LYS A 33 -19.88 3.71 -30.97
CA LYS A 33 -18.72 4.11 -30.18
C LYS A 33 -19.03 3.88 -28.70
N LEU A 34 -18.48 2.81 -28.13
CA LEU A 34 -18.61 2.55 -26.70
C LEU A 34 -17.62 3.41 -25.91
N LEU A 35 -18.12 4.09 -24.87
CA LEU A 35 -17.28 4.80 -23.91
C LEU A 35 -16.65 3.81 -22.92
N LYS A 36 -15.50 4.17 -22.36
CA LYS A 36 -14.87 3.36 -21.31
C LYS A 36 -15.73 3.38 -20.06
N ALA A 37 -15.95 2.21 -19.47
CA ALA A 37 -16.64 2.08 -18.19
C ALA A 37 -15.84 2.77 -17.07
N LEU A 38 -16.55 3.31 -16.09
CA LEU A 38 -15.95 3.79 -14.85
C LEU A 38 -15.29 2.63 -14.10
N PRO A 39 -14.23 2.89 -13.31
CA PRO A 39 -13.58 1.86 -12.51
C PRO A 39 -14.56 1.22 -11.52
N THR A 40 -14.45 -0.11 -11.37
CA THR A 40 -15.27 -0.91 -10.45
C THR A 40 -15.10 -0.45 -9.00
N VAL A 41 -16.17 -0.49 -8.22
CA VAL A 41 -16.21 -0.15 -6.79
C VAL A 41 -15.13 -0.86 -5.98
N GLU A 42 -14.79 -2.10 -6.35
CA GLU A 42 -13.71 -2.88 -5.74
C GLU A 42 -12.36 -2.15 -5.75
N ARG A 43 -12.05 -1.40 -6.82
CA ARG A 43 -10.80 -0.62 -6.90
C ARG A 43 -10.80 0.63 -6.02
N LEU A 44 -11.98 1.11 -5.64
CA LEU A 44 -12.15 2.28 -4.77
C LEU A 44 -12.20 1.89 -3.29
N CYS A 45 -12.70 0.69 -2.98
CA CYS A 45 -12.88 0.20 -1.62
C CYS A 45 -11.71 -0.69 -1.12
N GLN A 46 -10.74 -1.01 -1.98
CA GLN A 46 -9.54 -1.74 -1.56
C GLN A 46 -8.64 -0.83 -0.72
N TYR A 47 -8.51 -1.17 0.56
CA TYR A 47 -7.54 -0.54 1.44
C TYR A 47 -6.12 -0.90 0.99
N GLN A 48 -5.34 0.09 0.57
CA GLN A 48 -3.90 -0.04 0.38
C GLN A 48 -3.18 0.73 1.48
N PRO A 49 -2.23 0.08 2.19
CA PRO A 49 -1.48 0.76 3.24
C PRO A 49 -0.69 1.92 2.63
N THR A 50 -0.86 3.10 3.21
CA THR A 50 -0.13 4.30 2.78
C THR A 50 1.27 4.34 3.40
N SER A 51 2.18 5.11 2.81
CA SER A 51 3.53 5.31 3.37
C SER A 51 3.48 5.83 4.81
N LEU A 52 2.46 6.63 5.15
CA LEU A 52 2.26 7.16 6.49
C LEU A 52 2.03 6.07 7.55
N GLU A 53 1.38 4.96 7.17
CA GLU A 53 1.16 3.82 8.06
C GLU A 53 2.42 2.99 8.26
N LEU A 54 3.29 2.93 7.25
CA LEU A 54 4.58 2.24 7.34
C LEU A 54 5.59 3.02 8.18
N ASP A 55 5.55 4.35 8.10
CA ASP A 55 6.43 5.24 8.88
C ASP A 55 5.99 5.40 10.33
N HIS A 56 4.79 4.91 10.69
CA HIS A 56 4.31 4.94 12.06
C HIS A 56 5.17 4.05 12.95
N ARG A 57 5.92 4.67 13.88
CA ARG A 57 6.65 3.95 14.93
C ARG A 57 5.66 3.53 16.02
N PRO A 58 5.27 2.24 16.11
CA PRO A 58 4.39 1.80 17.18
C PRO A 58 5.09 2.05 18.51
N PHE A 59 4.39 2.75 19.40
CA PHE A 59 4.83 2.94 20.76
C PHE A 59 4.55 1.66 21.54
N LEU A 60 5.54 1.17 22.27
CA LEU A 60 5.33 0.08 23.21
C LEU A 60 4.58 0.67 24.41
N LEU A 61 3.28 0.37 24.47
CA LEU A 61 2.49 0.51 25.70
C LEU A 61 2.88 -0.60 26.67
N SER A 62 4.10 -0.54 27.21
CA SER A 62 4.44 -1.34 28.37
C SER A 62 4.01 -0.57 29.62
N GLU A 63 3.25 -1.22 30.51
CA GLU A 63 3.12 -0.78 31.89
C GLU A 63 4.52 -0.57 32.48
N GLN A 64 4.74 0.56 33.15
CA GLN A 64 6.07 1.08 33.50
C GLN A 64 6.89 0.14 34.41
N GLU A 65 6.26 -0.87 35.01
CA GLU A 65 6.87 -1.77 35.99
C GLU A 65 6.75 -3.26 35.65
N LEU A 66 6.15 -3.65 34.52
CA LEU A 66 5.76 -5.06 34.30
C LEU A 66 6.94 -6.03 34.10
N LEU A 67 8.12 -5.51 33.72
CA LEU A 67 9.33 -6.31 33.48
C LEU A 67 10.40 -6.13 34.57
N SER A 68 10.21 -5.20 35.52
CA SER A 68 11.17 -4.89 36.57
C SER A 68 10.51 -4.90 37.94
N ARG A 69 9.83 -6.01 38.26
CA ARG A 69 9.32 -6.22 39.61
C ARG A 69 10.50 -6.33 40.57
N VAL A 70 10.65 -5.32 41.43
CA VAL A 70 11.70 -5.29 42.45
C VAL A 70 11.22 -6.14 43.63
N GLU A 71 11.97 -7.19 43.95
CA GLU A 71 11.70 -8.06 45.09
C GLU A 71 12.40 -7.50 46.33
N PHE A 72 11.62 -7.17 47.36
CA PHE A 72 12.12 -6.61 48.63
C PHE A 72 12.08 -7.59 49.80
N VAL A 73 11.39 -8.72 49.62
CA VAL A 73 11.10 -9.66 50.71
C VAL A 73 12.11 -10.81 50.75
N ASP A 74 12.46 -11.33 49.59
CA ASP A 74 13.40 -12.44 49.48
C ASP A 74 14.84 -11.89 49.36
N PRO A 75 15.72 -12.15 50.34
CA PRO A 75 17.11 -11.70 50.30
C PRO A 75 17.94 -12.39 49.20
N ASP A 76 17.50 -13.55 48.69
CA ASP A 76 18.23 -14.33 47.69
C ASP A 76 17.74 -14.10 46.26
N ALA A 77 16.76 -13.21 46.06
CA ALA A 77 16.11 -12.95 44.76
C ALA A 77 17.07 -12.53 43.65
N TYR A 78 18.20 -11.90 44.00
CA TYR A 78 19.19 -11.37 43.06
C TYR A 78 20.46 -12.21 42.96
N GLY A 79 20.48 -13.37 43.62
CA GLY A 79 21.65 -14.25 43.68
C GLY A 79 22.73 -13.76 44.63
N ALA A 80 23.67 -14.65 44.95
CA ALA A 80 24.77 -14.35 45.85
C ALA A 80 25.82 -13.47 45.15
N PRO A 81 26.40 -12.48 45.85
CA PRO A 81 27.50 -11.72 45.31
C PRO A 81 28.71 -12.66 45.08
N PRO A 82 29.43 -12.50 43.96
CA PRO A 82 30.62 -13.29 43.70
C PRO A 82 31.70 -13.02 44.76
N GLY A 83 32.32 -14.09 45.26
CA GLY A 83 33.35 -14.01 46.30
C GLY A 83 34.63 -13.34 45.78
N GLY A 84 34.84 -12.07 46.13
CA GLY A 84 36.02 -11.29 45.78
C GLY A 84 35.86 -9.82 46.14
N SER A 85 36.96 -9.04 46.15
CA SER A 85 36.87 -7.59 46.41
C SER A 85 36.34 -6.80 45.21
N MET A 86 36.19 -7.43 44.05
CA MET A 86 35.77 -6.82 42.81
C MET A 86 34.66 -7.63 42.12
N PRO A 87 33.63 -6.97 41.58
CA PRO A 87 32.61 -7.62 40.79
C PRO A 87 33.21 -8.16 39.49
N PRO A 88 32.68 -9.28 38.96
CA PRO A 88 33.08 -9.83 37.68
C PRO A 88 32.75 -8.85 36.56
N PRO A 89 33.53 -8.86 35.46
CA PRO A 89 33.19 -8.07 34.30
C PRO A 89 31.82 -8.50 33.74
N PRO A 90 31.00 -7.56 33.27
CA PRO A 90 29.70 -7.88 32.70
C PRO A 90 29.85 -8.71 31.40
N PRO A 91 28.84 -9.49 31.04
CA PRO A 91 28.77 -10.15 29.74
C PRO A 91 28.99 -9.14 28.59
N PRO A 92 29.59 -9.56 27.47
CA PRO A 92 29.92 -8.66 26.37
C PRO A 92 28.68 -8.02 25.72
N GLN A 93 27.52 -8.67 25.78
CA GLN A 93 26.25 -8.14 25.28
C GLN A 93 25.75 -6.99 26.19
N ASP A 94 25.86 -7.17 27.51
CA ASP A 94 25.43 -6.18 28.49
C ASP A 94 26.40 -4.98 28.52
N ALA A 95 27.69 -5.22 28.32
CA ALA A 95 28.70 -4.18 28.25
C ALA A 95 28.43 -3.13 27.14
N VAL A 96 27.67 -3.50 26.09
CA VAL A 96 27.24 -2.55 25.05
C VAL A 96 26.14 -1.62 25.59
N LEU A 97 25.22 -2.14 26.39
CA LEU A 97 24.12 -1.38 26.99
C LEU A 97 24.62 -0.40 28.08
N LEU A 98 25.78 -0.66 28.66
CA LEU A 98 26.42 0.20 29.66
C LEU A 98 27.15 1.41 29.06
N LYS A 99 27.18 1.58 27.73
CA LYS A 99 27.87 2.70 27.09
C LYS A 99 27.00 3.95 27.11
N ASP A 100 27.59 5.09 27.49
CA ASP A 100 26.90 6.40 27.51
C ASP A 100 26.73 7.04 26.11
N ASP A 101 26.88 6.27 25.03
CA ASP A 101 26.91 6.80 23.67
C ASP A 101 25.58 7.47 23.27
N ASP A 102 24.46 6.99 23.83
CA ASP A 102 23.11 7.48 23.53
C ASP A 102 22.59 8.55 24.52
N VAL A 103 23.37 8.90 25.55
CA VAL A 103 22.95 9.88 26.55
C VAL A 103 23.17 11.30 26.02
N SER A 104 22.10 12.10 25.99
CA SER A 104 22.15 13.50 25.53
C SER A 104 23.21 14.31 26.28
N THR A 105 23.85 15.26 25.58
CA THR A 105 24.88 16.15 26.16
C THR A 105 24.36 16.93 27.37
N VAL A 106 23.09 17.33 27.35
CA VAL A 106 22.42 18.03 28.46
C VAL A 106 22.35 17.17 29.72
N ALA A 107 22.06 15.87 29.58
CA ALA A 107 22.03 14.95 30.70
C ALA A 107 23.44 14.72 31.30
N LYS A 108 24.46 14.59 30.43
CA LYS A 108 25.87 14.47 30.84
C LYS A 108 26.34 15.71 31.62
N GLU A 109 26.00 16.90 31.15
CA GLU A 109 26.33 18.16 31.83
C GLU A 109 25.60 18.32 33.17
N ALA A 110 24.32 17.92 33.23
CA ALA A 110 23.54 17.97 34.46
C ALA A 110 24.09 17.02 35.53
N GLU A 111 24.51 15.81 35.16
CA GLU A 111 25.15 14.86 36.06
C GLU A 111 26.50 15.38 36.57
N ALA A 112 27.36 15.88 35.67
CA ALA A 112 28.64 16.47 36.04
C ALA A 112 28.47 17.65 37.04
N LYS A 113 27.43 18.46 36.84
CA LYS A 113 27.07 19.55 37.76
C LYS A 113 26.59 19.04 39.12
N ARG A 114 25.77 17.97 39.16
CA ARG A 114 25.31 17.35 40.42
C ARG A 114 26.49 16.76 41.20
N ARG A 115 27.36 16.01 40.54
CA ARG A 115 28.55 15.41 41.17
C ARG A 115 29.46 16.45 41.81
N ARG A 116 29.70 17.57 41.12
CA ARG A 116 30.48 18.71 41.65
C ARG A 116 29.84 19.38 42.87
N LEU A 117 28.51 19.29 43.03
CA LEU A 117 27.78 19.81 44.18
C LEU A 117 27.79 18.86 45.38
N THR A 118 27.89 17.55 45.15
CA THR A 118 27.85 16.51 46.19
C THR A 118 29.23 16.07 46.69
N GLU A 119 30.31 16.40 45.99
CA GLU A 119 31.71 16.14 46.43
C GLU A 119 32.27 17.25 47.36
N LYS A 120 31.44 17.97 48.11
CA LYS A 120 31.85 19.00 49.08
C LYS A 120 31.45 18.66 50.51
#